data_AF-A0A3R9L8Q2-F1
#
_entry.id   AF-A0A3R9L8Q2-F1
#
_cell.length_a   1.000
_cell.length_b   1.000
_cell.length_c   1.000
_cell.angle_alpha   90.00
_cell.angle_beta   90.00
_cell.angle_gamma   90.00
#
_symmetry.space_group_name_H-M   'P 1'
#
loop_
_entity.id
_entity.type
_entity.pdbx_description
1 polymer ?
#
loop_
_entity_poly.entity_id
_entity_poly.type
_entity_poly.pdbx_seq_one_letter_code
_entity_poly.pdbx_strand_id
1 'polypeptide(L)' 'MTSTQFTFQNNKINNTHSFYSPSLEEYIQVNDNEFEDIRNEEIELRALELLSQFLDKYFG' A
#
# COMPACT_ATOMS: atom_id res chain seq x y z
N MET A 1 -5.79 23.68 22.17
CA MET A 1 -5.85 22.34 21.55
C MET A 1 -4.63 21.58 22.03
N THR A 2 -4.82 20.57 22.87
CA THR A 2 -3.74 19.68 23.32
C THR A 2 -3.40 18.74 22.17
N SER A 3 -2.25 18.98 21.52
CA SER A 3 -1.71 18.06 20.52
C SER A 3 -1.19 16.83 21.25
N THR A 4 -1.90 15.71 21.13
CA THR A 4 -1.41 14.42 21.60
C THR A 4 -0.31 13.99 20.66
N GLN A 5 0.93 14.37 20.97
CA GLN A 5 2.10 13.89 20.27
C GLN A 5 2.30 12.42 20.64
N PHE A 6 1.73 11.52 19.84
CA PHE A 6 1.98 10.08 19.95
C PHE A 6 3.48 9.84 19.74
N THR A 7 4.19 9.56 20.82
CA THR A 7 5.58 9.15 20.80
C THR A 7 5.64 7.73 20.27
N PHE A 8 5.87 7.58 18.97
CA PHE A 8 6.17 6.29 18.36
C PHE A 8 7.50 5.80 18.93
N GLN A 9 7.43 4.83 19.85
CA GLN A 9 8.60 4.14 20.38
C GLN A 9 9.27 3.38 19.24
N ASN A 10 10.32 3.99 18.71
CA ASN A 10 11.18 3.43 17.67
C ASN A 10 12.04 2.32 18.29
N ASN A 11 11.43 1.17 18.59
CA ASN A 11 12.14 -0.03 19.04
C ASN A 11 11.29 -1.30 18.96
N LYS A 12 11.03 -1.76 17.75
CA LYS A 12 10.95 -3.19 17.42
C LYS A 12 10.89 -3.29 15.91
N ILE A 13 11.43 -4.38 15.38
CA ILE A 13 11.30 -4.82 13.99
C ILE A 13 9.80 -4.89 13.67
N ASN A 14 9.20 -3.79 13.20
CA ASN A 14 7.78 -3.65 13.01
C ASN A 14 7.52 -3.56 11.51
N ASN A 15 7.12 -4.69 10.95
CA ASN A 15 6.66 -4.84 9.57
C ASN A 15 5.31 -4.12 9.44
N THR A 16 5.25 -2.81 9.66
CA THR A 16 3.98 -2.09 9.72
C THR A 16 4.14 -0.69 9.12
N HIS A 17 3.38 -0.43 8.05
CA HIS A 17 3.31 0.85 7.36
C HIS A 17 2.13 1.69 7.87
N SER A 18 2.37 2.99 8.07
CA SER A 18 1.33 3.95 8.47
C SER A 18 0.84 4.73 7.26
N PHE A 19 -0.46 4.67 7.00
CA PHE A 19 -1.12 5.42 5.93
C PHE A 19 -2.07 6.45 6.53
N TYR A 20 -1.98 7.71 6.08
CA TYR A 20 -2.98 8.71 6.46
C TYR A 20 -4.27 8.44 5.68
N SER A 21 -5.38 8.28 6.39
CA SER A 21 -6.71 8.13 5.81
C SER A 21 -7.45 9.46 5.87
N PRO A 22 -7.62 10.17 4.73
CA PRO A 22 -8.32 11.45 4.71
C PRO A 22 -9.80 11.34 5.12
N SER A 23 -10.42 10.18 4.92
CA SER A 23 -11.81 9.95 5.29
C SER A 23 -12.02 9.77 6.81
N LEU A 24 -10.99 9.32 7.51
CA LEU A 24 -11.01 9.11 8.97
C LEU A 24 -10.23 10.18 9.73
N GLU A 25 -9.54 11.08 9.02
CA GLU A 25 -8.62 12.08 9.57
C GLU A 25 -7.57 11.48 10.54
N GLU A 26 -7.16 10.23 10.29
CA GLU A 26 -6.28 9.47 11.19
C GLU A 26 -5.26 8.62 10.40
N TYR A 27 -4.14 8.30 11.05
CA TYR A 27 -3.13 7.38 10.54
C TYR A 27 -3.47 5.93 10.89
N ILE A 28 -3.67 5.10 9.86
CA ILE A 28 -3.94 3.67 9.97
C ILE A 28 -2.61 2.91 9.86
N GLN A 29 -2.37 1.97 10.76
CA GLN A 29 -1.24 1.06 10.69
C GLN A 29 -1.66 -0.23 9.99
N VAL A 30 -0.91 -0.64 8.97
CA VAL A 30 -1.13 -1.84 8.17
C VAL A 30 0.11 -2.71 8.23
N ASN A 31 -0.07 -4.02 8.44
CA ASN A 31 1.01 -4.98 8.49
C ASN A 31 1.61 -5.21 7.09
N ASP A 32 2.93 -5.14 6.95
CA ASP A 32 3.62 -5.20 5.66
C ASP A 32 3.41 -6.54 4.97
N ASN A 33 3.28 -7.66 5.70
CA ASN A 33 3.04 -8.97 5.06
C ASN A 33 1.69 -8.99 4.32
N GLU A 34 0.65 -8.46 4.95
CA GLU A 34 -0.70 -8.39 4.36
C GLU A 34 -0.77 -7.32 3.26
N PHE A 35 0.01 -6.25 3.41
CA PHE A 35 0.15 -5.21 2.39
C PHE A 35 0.97 -5.67 1.17
N GLU A 36 1.98 -6.51 1.34
CA GLU A 36 2.75 -7.11 0.25
C GLU A 36 1.88 -8.09 -0.56
N ASP A 37 1.04 -8.89 0.10
CA ASP A 37 0.13 -9.81 -0.60
C ASP A 37 -0.85 -9.04 -1.51
N ILE A 38 -1.46 -7.96 -1.00
CA ILE A 38 -2.36 -7.10 -1.79
C ILE A 38 -1.62 -6.40 -2.93
N ARG A 39 -0.41 -5.88 -2.68
CA ARG A 39 0.39 -5.21 -3.70
C ARG A 39 0.85 -6.17 -4.79
N ASN A 40 1.21 -7.40 -4.46
CA ASN A 40 1.64 -8.39 -5.44
C ASN A 40 0.51 -8.73 -6.40
N GLU A 41 -0.71 -8.94 -5.89
CA GLU A 41 -1.89 -9.19 -6.72
C GLU A 41 -2.21 -7.98 -7.63
N GLU A 42 -2.16 -6.75 -7.10
CA GLU A 42 -2.38 -5.54 -7.91
C GLU A 42 -1.31 -5.35 -9.00
N ILE A 43 -0.04 -5.62 -8.69
CA ILE A 43 1.07 -5.55 -9.64
C ILE A 43 0.90 -6.57 -10.77
N GLU A 44 0.52 -7.81 -10.44
CA GLU A 44 0.28 -8.85 -11.43
C GLU A 44 -0.87 -8.48 -12.37
N LEU A 45 -1.99 -8.00 -11.84
CA LEU A 45 -3.14 -7.56 -12.64
C LEU A 45 -2.75 -6.41 -13.59
N ARG A 46 -2.03 -5.41 -13.08
CA ARG A 46 -1.57 -4.27 -13.89
C ARG A 46 -0.56 -4.69 -14.96
N ALA A 47 0.31 -5.67 -14.67
CA ALA A 47 1.22 -6.23 -15.65
C ALA A 47 0.47 -6.95 -16.78
N LEU A 48 -0.56 -7.75 -16.45
CA LEU A 48 -1.41 -8.41 -17.44
C LEU A 48 -2.16 -7.41 -18.32
N GLU A 49 -2.69 -6.34 -17.74
CA GLU A 49 -3.35 -5.28 -18.50
C GLU A 49 -2.40 -4.64 -19.52
N LEU A 50 -1.18 -4.28 -19.09
CA LEU A 50 -0.16 -3.69 -19.96
C LEU A 50 0.27 -4.66 -21.07
N LEU A 51 0.41 -5.95 -20.75
CA LEU A 51 0.71 -6.98 -21.75
C LEU A 51 -0.41 -7.11 -22.77
N SER A 52 -1.68 -7.08 -22.33
CA SER A 52 -2.83 -7.10 -23.24
C SER A 52 -2.82 -5.89 -24.17
N GLN A 53 -2.60 -4.68 -23.63
CA GLN A 53 -2.52 -3.46 -24.44
C GLN A 53 -1.35 -3.51 -25.43
N PHE A 54 -0.21 -4.07 -25.02
CA PHE A 54 0.93 -4.27 -25.91
C PHE A 54 0.58 -5.23 -27.05
N LEU A 55 0.01 -6.40 -26.73
CA LEU A 55 -0.32 -7.41 -27.74
C LEU A 55 -1.35 -6.88 -28.74
N ASP A 56 -2.38 -6.21 -28.27
CA ASP A 56 -3.39 -5.57 -29.12
C ASP A 56 -2.77 -4.54 -30.07
N LYS A 57 -1.83 -3.72 -29.57
CA LYS A 57 -1.15 -2.70 -30.37
C LYS A 57 -0.28 -3.26 -31.51
N TYR A 58 0.37 -4.41 -31.30
CA TYR A 58 1.35 -4.95 -32.25
C TYR A 58 0.83 -6.14 -33.07
N PHE A 59 -0.23 -6.80 -32.61
CA PHE A 59 -0.75 -8.03 -33.21
C PHE A 59 -2.27 -8.05 -33.41
N GLY A 60 -3.00 -6.99 -33.01
CA GLY A 60 -4.44 -6.82 -33.20
C GLY A 60 -4.82 -6.17 -34.53
#